data_AF-W4H2B6-F1
#
_entry.id   AF-W4H2B6-F1
#
_cell.length_a   1.000
_cell.length_b   1.000
_cell.length_c   1.000
_cell.angle_alpha   90.00
_cell.angle_beta   90.00
_cell.angle_gamma   90.00
#
_symmetry.space_group_name_H-M   'P 1'
#
loop_
_entity.id
_entity.type
_entity.pdbx_description
1 polymer ?
#
loop_
_entity_poly.entity_id
_entity_poly.type
_entity_poly.pdbx_seq_one_letter_code
_entity_poly.pdbx_strand_id
1 'polypeptide(L)'
;MGRRSSSLLVFISALACVVASLHWSPFGTVLGTTDGNVDVYSCHLEASQKALDQDANYVNGTYTGVRWQCVELARRYLLVNFGVVFGDVDYAFQIFDLDTVVKVADGSNFALNKFVNGGSVRPERGSLLIWDPTGEMGITGHVAVVVDATDSYVDIVEQNVEDTIWPTGQRYSRRLKVKQNSTSYFVEKWYDEEHLLGWATVDLAKPVVLNSTTSTLPSTSVVLSIVGISAAVVFVVLRKRRHDYALMR
;
A
#
# COMPACT_ATOMS: atom_id res chain seq x y z
N MET A 1 14.95 -74.44 -13.72
CA MET A 1 14.87 -73.61 -12.50
C MET A 1 15.59 -72.30 -12.75
N GLY A 2 14.91 -71.14 -12.64
CA GLY A 2 15.46 -69.82 -12.98
C GLY A 2 15.74 -69.63 -14.49
N ARG A 3 16.07 -68.45 -15.02
CA ARG A 3 16.10 -67.04 -14.52
C ARG A 3 16.37 -66.18 -15.79
N ARG A 4 15.76 -65.02 -16.09
CA ARG A 4 14.73 -64.14 -15.48
C ARG A 4 13.77 -63.65 -16.59
N SER A 5 12.69 -62.94 -16.25
CA SER A 5 12.07 -61.93 -17.14
C SER A 5 12.46 -60.54 -16.64
N SER A 6 12.99 -59.69 -17.52
CA SER A 6 13.43 -58.34 -17.18
C SER A 6 12.39 -57.32 -17.64
N SER A 7 11.33 -57.15 -16.85
CA SER A 7 10.32 -56.11 -17.09
C SER A 7 10.90 -54.73 -16.75
N LEU A 8 11.15 -53.93 -17.78
CA LEU A 8 11.59 -52.55 -17.67
C LEU A 8 10.44 -51.67 -17.16
N LEU A 9 10.41 -51.35 -15.87
CA LEU A 9 9.50 -50.32 -15.34
C LEU A 9 10.00 -48.93 -15.78
N VAL A 10 9.29 -48.34 -16.74
CA VAL A 10 9.44 -46.91 -17.07
C VAL A 10 8.68 -46.10 -16.03
N PHE A 11 9.39 -45.54 -15.06
CA PHE A 11 8.83 -44.55 -14.14
C PHE A 11 8.65 -43.22 -14.89
N ILE A 12 7.45 -43.01 -15.43
CA ILE A 12 7.03 -41.67 -15.88
C ILE A 12 6.74 -40.85 -14.63
N SER A 13 7.72 -40.06 -14.18
CA SER A 13 7.50 -39.03 -13.17
C SER A 13 6.64 -37.93 -13.77
N ALA A 14 5.34 -37.96 -13.49
CA ALA A 14 4.43 -36.86 -13.78
C ALA A 14 4.83 -35.66 -12.92
N LEU A 15 5.71 -34.82 -13.44
CA LEU A 15 5.99 -33.50 -12.89
C LEU A 15 4.73 -32.65 -13.13
N ALA A 16 3.82 -32.67 -12.16
CA ALA A 16 2.69 -31.76 -12.13
C ALA A 16 3.24 -30.35 -11.93
N CYS A 17 3.50 -29.65 -13.04
CA CYS A 17 3.57 -28.20 -13.04
C CYS A 17 2.21 -27.69 -12.55
N VAL A 18 2.12 -27.43 -11.25
CA VAL A 18 1.06 -26.59 -10.70
C VAL A 18 1.32 -25.19 -11.22
N VAL A 19 0.80 -24.93 -12.42
CA VAL A 19 0.53 -23.57 -12.86
C VAL A 19 -0.55 -23.08 -11.92
N ALA A 20 -0.14 -22.47 -10.80
CA ALA A 20 -1.04 -21.73 -9.95
C ALA A 20 -1.67 -20.67 -10.86
N SER A 21 -2.96 -20.83 -11.15
CA SER A 21 -3.69 -19.82 -11.90
C SER A 21 -3.60 -18.53 -11.10
N LEU A 22 -3.05 -17.49 -11.74
CA LEU A 22 -2.83 -16.18 -11.13
C LEU A 22 -4.16 -15.42 -11.00
N HIS A 23 -5.12 -16.06 -10.31
CA HIS A 23 -6.41 -15.47 -10.02
C HIS A 23 -6.27 -14.50 -8.86
N TRP A 24 -6.68 -13.26 -9.10
CA TRP A 24 -6.89 -12.28 -8.06
C TRP A 24 -7.95 -12.79 -7.07
N SER A 25 -7.67 -12.59 -5.79
CA SER A 25 -8.55 -13.01 -4.70
C SER A 25 -9.76 -12.09 -4.65
N PRO A 26 -10.99 -12.57 -4.36
CA PRO A 26 -12.16 -11.70 -4.23
C PRO A 26 -11.97 -10.58 -3.21
N PHE A 27 -12.62 -9.42 -3.41
CA PHE A 27 -12.63 -8.30 -2.46
C PHE A 27 -12.79 -8.74 -1.00
N GLY A 28 -11.95 -8.22 -0.12
CA GLY A 28 -11.96 -8.55 1.31
C GLY A 28 -11.35 -9.90 1.70
N THR A 29 -10.81 -10.67 0.75
CA THR A 29 -9.97 -11.84 1.08
C THR A 29 -8.67 -11.36 1.75
N VAL A 30 -8.27 -11.98 2.87
CA VAL A 30 -6.95 -11.75 3.47
C VAL A 30 -5.88 -12.30 2.52
N LEU A 31 -4.99 -11.42 2.05
CA LEU A 31 -3.85 -11.76 1.22
C LEU A 31 -2.66 -12.22 2.07
N GLY A 32 -2.49 -11.60 3.24
CA GLY A 32 -1.47 -11.93 4.22
C GLY A 32 -1.56 -11.02 5.43
N THR A 33 -0.73 -11.29 6.43
CA THR A 33 -0.73 -10.56 7.71
C THR A 33 0.68 -10.08 8.02
N THR A 34 0.83 -8.82 8.40
CA THR A 34 2.11 -8.17 8.71
C THR A 34 2.23 -7.77 10.19
N ASP A 35 3.18 -6.90 10.52
CA ASP A 35 3.51 -6.45 11.87
C ASP A 35 2.31 -5.83 12.60
N GLY A 36 2.25 -6.07 13.91
CA GLY A 36 1.08 -5.76 14.73
C GLY A 36 -0.13 -6.68 14.49
N ASN A 37 0.04 -7.76 13.72
CA ASN A 37 -1.05 -8.61 13.20
C ASN A 37 -2.04 -7.81 12.33
N VAL A 38 -1.51 -6.87 11.54
CA VAL A 38 -2.29 -6.10 10.56
C VAL A 38 -2.48 -6.93 9.29
N ASP A 39 -3.72 -7.30 8.99
CA ASP A 39 -4.06 -7.98 7.74
C ASP A 39 -4.00 -7.04 6.52
N VAL A 40 -3.61 -7.57 5.38
CA VAL A 40 -3.70 -6.92 4.06
C VAL A 40 -4.80 -7.63 3.28
N TYR A 41 -5.78 -6.87 2.80
CA TYR A 41 -6.96 -7.41 2.11
C TYR A 41 -6.93 -7.12 0.62
N SER A 42 -7.51 -8.04 -0.16
CA SER A 42 -7.85 -7.82 -1.55
C SER A 42 -8.79 -6.63 -1.69
N CYS A 43 -8.47 -5.75 -2.63
CA CYS A 43 -9.33 -4.69 -3.10
C CYS A 43 -9.97 -5.03 -4.46
N HIS A 44 -9.89 -6.29 -4.90
CA HIS A 44 -10.36 -6.72 -6.21
C HIS A 44 -11.88 -6.62 -6.37
N LEU A 45 -12.32 -5.51 -6.94
CA LEU A 45 -13.73 -5.21 -7.20
C LEU A 45 -14.18 -5.73 -8.57
N GLU A 46 -15.46 -6.11 -8.64
CA GLU A 46 -16.12 -6.36 -9.92
C GLU A 46 -16.21 -5.08 -10.75
N ALA A 47 -16.20 -5.21 -12.08
CA ALA A 47 -16.10 -4.07 -12.99
C ALA A 47 -17.26 -3.05 -12.91
N SER A 48 -18.37 -3.40 -12.25
CA SER A 48 -19.52 -2.53 -11.99
C SER A 48 -19.43 -1.76 -10.66
N GLN A 49 -18.53 -2.15 -9.76
CA GLN A 49 -18.36 -1.53 -8.44
C GLN A 49 -17.30 -0.42 -8.50
N LYS A 50 -17.36 0.54 -7.57
CA LYS A 50 -16.34 1.59 -7.44
C LYS A 50 -15.64 1.52 -6.10
N ALA A 51 -14.35 1.86 -6.11
CA ALA A 51 -13.49 1.91 -4.93
C ALA A 51 -14.04 2.82 -3.81
N LEU A 52 -14.62 3.98 -4.16
CA LEU A 52 -15.16 4.95 -3.19
C LEU A 52 -16.61 4.65 -2.76
N ASP A 53 -17.27 3.68 -3.40
CA ASP A 53 -18.62 3.23 -3.02
C ASP A 53 -18.57 2.10 -1.96
N GLN A 54 -17.36 1.71 -1.50
CA GLN A 54 -17.17 0.64 -0.50
C GLN A 54 -17.30 1.14 0.93
N ASP A 55 -17.62 0.23 1.86
CA ASP A 55 -17.76 0.55 3.28
C ASP A 55 -16.48 1.15 3.89
N ALA A 56 -16.69 2.06 4.84
CA ALA A 56 -15.65 2.52 5.75
C ALA A 56 -15.15 1.39 6.66
N ASN A 57 -13.84 1.36 6.91
CA ASN A 57 -13.24 0.50 7.93
C ASN A 57 -12.95 1.27 9.22
N TYR A 58 -13.06 0.56 10.34
CA TYR A 58 -12.82 1.09 11.67
C TYR A 58 -12.04 0.08 12.52
N VAL A 59 -11.14 0.58 13.37
CA VAL A 59 -10.47 -0.20 14.42
C VAL A 59 -10.74 0.49 15.76
N ASN A 60 -11.38 -0.22 16.69
CA ASN A 60 -11.76 0.30 18.01
C ASN A 60 -12.51 1.65 17.95
N GLY A 61 -13.43 1.79 16.97
CA GLY A 61 -14.20 3.02 16.74
C GLY A 61 -13.46 4.13 15.99
N THR A 62 -12.15 4.00 15.74
CA THR A 62 -11.37 4.96 14.94
C THR A 62 -11.46 4.60 13.46
N TYR A 63 -11.84 5.57 12.62
CA TYR A 63 -11.88 5.41 11.16
C TYR A 63 -10.47 5.22 10.60
N THR A 64 -10.28 4.21 9.74
CA THR A 64 -9.00 3.96 9.07
C THR A 64 -9.03 4.34 7.59
N GLY A 65 -10.17 4.20 6.90
CA GLY A 65 -10.29 4.53 5.48
C GLY A 65 -11.43 3.77 4.79
N VAL A 66 -11.56 3.95 3.48
CA VAL A 66 -12.46 3.14 2.65
C VAL A 66 -11.84 1.77 2.37
N ARG A 67 -12.63 0.69 2.49
CA ARG A 67 -12.17 -0.68 2.23
C ARG A 67 -11.86 -0.88 0.72
N TRP A 68 -10.77 -1.52 0.32
CA TRP A 68 -9.52 -1.79 1.03
C TRP A 68 -8.41 -0.99 0.35
N GLN A 69 -8.49 0.34 0.47
CA GLN A 69 -7.60 1.24 -0.25
C GLN A 69 -6.19 1.30 0.40
N CYS A 70 -5.20 1.82 -0.33
CA CYS A 70 -3.84 1.99 0.16
C CYS A 70 -3.77 2.90 1.40
N VAL A 71 -4.50 4.02 1.37
CA VAL A 71 -4.67 4.97 2.50
C VAL A 71 -5.28 4.29 3.73
N GLU A 72 -6.20 3.34 3.54
CA GLU A 72 -6.84 2.58 4.63
C GLU A 72 -5.81 1.71 5.37
N LEU A 73 -4.99 0.95 4.64
CA LEU A 73 -3.94 0.14 5.27
C LEU A 73 -2.91 1.02 5.97
N ALA A 74 -2.47 2.11 5.33
CA ALA A 74 -1.46 3.00 5.89
C ALA A 74 -1.92 3.58 7.25
N ARG A 75 -3.15 4.10 7.32
CA ARG A 75 -3.71 4.64 8.57
C ARG A 75 -3.95 3.52 9.60
N ARG A 76 -4.46 2.36 9.18
CA ARG A 76 -4.69 1.21 10.07
C ARG A 76 -3.40 0.65 10.67
N TYR A 77 -2.33 0.54 9.88
CA TYR A 77 -1.03 0.08 10.36
C TYR A 77 -0.47 1.02 11.42
N LEU A 78 -0.52 2.34 11.19
CA LEU A 78 -0.04 3.31 12.18
C LEU A 78 -0.88 3.31 13.46
N LEU A 79 -2.19 3.13 13.34
CA LEU A 79 -3.08 3.02 14.48
C LEU A 79 -2.77 1.78 15.34
N VAL A 80 -2.59 0.62 14.70
CA VAL A 80 -2.33 -0.65 15.40
C VAL A 80 -0.93 -0.69 16.02
N ASN A 81 0.10 -0.22 15.31
CA ASN A 81 1.49 -0.34 15.76
C ASN A 81 1.99 0.84 16.61
N PHE A 82 1.45 2.05 16.41
CA PHE A 82 1.92 3.27 17.07
C PHE A 82 0.83 4.07 17.80
N GLY A 83 -0.45 3.69 17.67
CA GLY A 83 -1.57 4.40 18.31
C GLY A 83 -1.90 5.76 17.70
N VAL A 84 -1.44 6.04 16.48
CA VAL A 84 -1.59 7.33 15.79
C VAL A 84 -2.30 7.20 14.44
N VAL A 85 -2.90 8.29 13.98
CA VAL A 85 -3.46 8.43 12.62
C VAL A 85 -2.98 9.73 11.98
N PHE A 86 -2.71 9.71 10.67
CA PHE A 86 -2.57 10.94 9.88
C PHE A 86 -3.97 11.46 9.49
N GLY A 87 -4.05 12.77 9.22
CA GLY A 87 -5.29 13.47 8.88
C GLY A 87 -5.98 12.94 7.61
N ASP A 88 -7.17 13.45 7.33
CA ASP A 88 -7.92 13.07 6.13
C ASP A 88 -7.27 13.63 4.86
N VAL A 89 -7.33 12.83 3.79
CA VAL A 89 -6.79 13.12 2.45
C VAL A 89 -7.73 12.54 1.40
N ASP A 90 -7.91 13.24 0.29
CA ASP A 90 -8.68 12.75 -0.87
C ASP A 90 -7.84 11.77 -1.72
N TYR A 91 -6.53 12.01 -1.76
CA TYR A 91 -5.55 11.29 -2.58
C TYR A 91 -4.32 10.89 -1.76
N ALA A 92 -3.74 9.72 -2.06
CA ALA A 92 -2.63 9.17 -1.29
C ALA A 92 -1.36 10.03 -1.33
N PHE A 93 -1.10 10.74 -2.44
CA PHE A 93 0.07 11.63 -2.53
C PHE A 93 0.03 12.79 -1.51
N GLN A 94 -1.17 13.26 -1.13
CA GLN A 94 -1.36 14.38 -0.20
C GLN A 94 -0.87 14.05 1.22
N ILE A 95 -0.63 12.78 1.55
CA ILE A 95 0.02 12.40 2.81
C ILE A 95 1.41 13.03 2.92
N PHE A 96 2.08 13.29 1.78
CA PHE A 96 3.38 13.98 1.74
C PHE A 96 3.29 15.49 1.99
N ASP A 97 2.09 16.07 2.04
CA ASP A 97 1.88 17.46 2.46
C ASP A 97 1.69 17.57 3.99
N LEU A 98 1.29 16.49 4.66
CA LEU A 98 1.01 16.49 6.10
C LEU A 98 2.29 16.65 6.95
N ASP A 99 2.21 17.41 8.04
CA ASP A 99 3.32 17.65 8.98
C ASP A 99 3.13 16.93 10.34
N THR A 100 1.96 16.36 10.60
CA THR A 100 1.61 15.78 11.90
C THR A 100 0.73 14.54 11.81
N VAL A 101 0.80 13.72 12.87
CA VAL A 101 -0.17 12.66 13.19
C VAL A 101 -0.79 12.92 14.57
N VAL A 102 -2.03 12.46 14.76
CA VAL A 102 -2.77 12.54 16.03
C VAL A 102 -2.71 11.20 16.75
N LYS A 103 -2.32 11.20 18.02
CA LYS A 103 -2.39 10.04 18.90
C LYS A 103 -3.80 9.85 19.44
N VAL A 104 -4.40 8.70 19.14
CA VAL A 104 -5.84 8.44 19.38
C VAL A 104 -6.20 8.40 20.87
N ALA A 105 -5.26 8.00 21.74
CA ALA A 105 -5.51 7.84 23.17
C ALA A 105 -5.74 9.15 23.93
N ASP A 106 -5.18 10.28 23.46
CA ASP A 106 -5.15 11.55 24.19
C ASP A 106 -5.28 12.81 23.29
N GLY A 107 -5.36 12.64 21.97
CA GLY A 107 -5.47 13.74 21.00
C GLY A 107 -4.19 14.55 20.80
N SER A 108 -3.05 14.14 21.39
CA SER A 108 -1.78 14.83 21.21
C SER A 108 -1.25 14.67 19.77
N ASN A 109 -0.60 15.72 19.27
CA ASN A 109 -0.04 15.73 17.92
C ASN A 109 1.47 15.44 17.98
N PHE A 110 1.97 14.67 17.02
CA PHE A 110 3.39 14.34 16.85
C PHE A 110 3.84 14.67 15.43
N ALA A 111 5.12 14.98 15.27
CA ALA A 111 5.66 15.32 13.95
C ALA A 111 5.64 14.12 12.99
N LEU A 112 5.31 14.40 11.74
CA LEU A 112 5.46 13.49 10.61
C LEU A 112 6.62 14.04 9.75
N ASN A 113 7.83 13.55 10.02
CA ASN A 113 9.04 14.06 9.36
C ASN A 113 9.12 13.49 7.93
N LYS A 114 9.33 14.37 6.94
CA LYS A 114 9.32 14.03 5.50
C LYS A 114 10.73 14.00 4.92
N PHE A 115 10.99 13.00 4.09
CA PHE A 115 12.29 12.78 3.44
C PHE A 115 12.08 12.45 1.97
N VAL A 116 12.82 13.10 1.09
CA VAL A 116 12.75 12.87 -0.36
C VAL A 116 13.53 11.61 -0.77
N ASN A 117 13.07 10.90 -1.79
CA ASN A 117 13.78 9.73 -2.32
C ASN A 117 15.18 10.14 -2.82
N GLY A 118 16.22 9.39 -2.45
CA GLY A 118 17.61 9.74 -2.70
C GLY A 118 18.24 10.70 -1.67
N GLY A 119 17.51 11.12 -0.64
CA GLY A 119 18.07 11.84 0.51
C GLY A 119 19.00 10.97 1.37
N SER A 120 19.68 11.57 2.36
CA SER A 120 20.70 10.88 3.19
C SER A 120 20.14 10.05 4.35
N VAL A 121 18.84 10.17 4.64
CA VAL A 121 18.16 9.42 5.71
C VAL A 121 17.63 8.11 5.11
N ARG A 122 17.58 7.04 5.89
CA ARG A 122 16.93 5.77 5.50
C ARG A 122 15.51 5.73 6.07
N PRO A 123 14.50 5.20 5.37
CA PRO A 123 13.21 4.92 5.99
C PRO A 123 13.35 3.92 7.15
N GLU A 124 12.40 3.97 8.07
CA GLU A 124 12.31 3.09 9.25
C GLU A 124 11.02 2.25 9.17
N ARG A 125 10.91 1.22 10.02
CA ARG A 125 9.65 0.46 10.12
C ARG A 125 8.52 1.40 10.54
N GLY A 126 7.42 1.39 9.77
CA GLY A 126 6.31 2.33 9.93
C GLY A 126 6.42 3.61 9.10
N SER A 127 7.54 3.88 8.42
CA SER A 127 7.60 4.96 7.42
C SER A 127 6.57 4.71 6.31
N LEU A 128 5.89 5.76 5.88
CA LEU A 128 4.96 5.75 4.76
C LEU A 128 5.72 6.11 3.47
N LEU A 129 5.97 5.18 2.56
CA LEU A 129 6.45 5.48 1.21
C LEU A 129 5.29 6.03 0.38
N ILE A 130 5.51 7.15 -0.31
CA ILE A 130 4.45 7.88 -1.01
C ILE A 130 4.87 8.18 -2.46
N TRP A 131 4.03 7.76 -3.40
CA TRP A 131 4.17 8.02 -4.84
C TRP A 131 3.25 9.15 -5.27
N ASP A 132 3.72 9.93 -6.25
CA ASP A 132 2.92 10.98 -6.90
C ASP A 132 1.91 10.40 -7.90
N PRO A 133 0.98 11.20 -8.45
CA PRO A 133 -0.11 10.71 -9.31
C PRO A 133 0.33 10.44 -10.77
N THR A 134 1.48 9.78 -10.97
CA THR A 134 2.07 9.44 -12.28
C THR A 134 1.95 7.95 -12.63
N GLY A 135 1.73 7.66 -13.92
CA GLY A 135 1.85 6.32 -14.49
C GLY A 135 0.88 5.30 -13.89
N GLU A 136 1.38 4.19 -13.35
CA GLU A 136 0.55 3.16 -12.71
C GLU A 136 -0.13 3.65 -11.42
N MET A 137 0.37 4.73 -10.82
CA MET A 137 -0.23 5.40 -9.64
C MET A 137 -1.08 6.64 -10.02
N GLY A 138 -1.48 6.72 -11.30
CA GLY A 138 -2.16 7.87 -11.90
C GLY A 138 -3.36 8.40 -11.11
N ILE A 139 -3.52 9.73 -11.09
CA ILE A 139 -4.58 10.49 -10.40
C ILE A 139 -4.49 10.47 -8.87
N THR A 140 -4.40 9.30 -8.23
CA THR A 140 -4.48 9.18 -6.77
C THR A 140 -3.13 9.28 -6.07
N GLY A 141 -2.03 9.05 -6.79
CA GLY A 141 -0.78 8.62 -6.17
C GLY A 141 -0.96 7.29 -5.45
N HIS A 142 0.00 6.94 -4.59
CA HIS A 142 -0.06 5.70 -3.80
C HIS A 142 0.67 5.84 -2.47
N VAL A 143 0.32 5.00 -1.51
CA VAL A 143 1.01 4.90 -0.20
C VAL A 143 1.21 3.45 0.21
N ALA A 144 2.41 3.13 0.68
CA ALA A 144 2.78 1.85 1.26
C ALA A 144 3.48 2.06 2.60
N VAL A 145 3.50 1.05 3.47
CA VAL A 145 4.19 1.12 4.77
C VAL A 145 5.43 0.26 4.75
N VAL A 146 6.55 0.79 5.25
CA VAL A 146 7.80 0.05 5.42
C VAL A 146 7.70 -0.94 6.58
N VAL A 147 8.07 -2.19 6.32
CA VAL A 147 8.15 -3.26 7.33
C VAL A 147 9.59 -3.77 7.54
N ASP A 148 10.47 -3.62 6.55
CA ASP A 148 11.91 -3.75 6.73
C ASP A 148 12.67 -2.80 5.81
N ALA A 149 13.83 -2.32 6.24
CA ALA A 149 14.68 -1.39 5.47
C ALA A 149 16.16 -1.70 5.70
N THR A 150 16.82 -2.16 4.63
CA THR A 150 18.21 -2.59 4.64
C THR A 150 19.05 -1.75 3.68
N ASP A 151 20.33 -2.10 3.57
CA ASP A 151 21.29 -1.46 2.68
C ASP A 151 21.10 -1.79 1.19
N SER A 152 20.24 -2.75 0.86
CA SER A 152 20.00 -3.21 -0.53
C SER A 152 18.53 -3.33 -0.93
N TYR A 153 17.60 -3.28 0.03
CA TYR A 153 16.17 -3.31 -0.24
C TYR A 153 15.33 -2.65 0.86
N VAL A 154 14.10 -2.28 0.50
CA VAL A 154 13.00 -1.95 1.42
C VAL A 154 11.86 -2.95 1.19
N ASP A 155 11.40 -3.61 2.24
CA ASP A 155 10.16 -4.38 2.22
C ASP A 155 9.00 -3.49 2.64
N ILE A 156 7.94 -3.52 1.83
CA ILE A 156 6.73 -2.71 2.04
C ILE A 156 5.48 -3.58 2.16
N VAL A 157 4.44 -3.03 2.76
CA VAL A 157 3.06 -3.54 2.72
C VAL A 157 2.13 -2.49 2.15
N GLU A 158 1.21 -2.91 1.30
CA GLU A 158 0.23 -2.05 0.65
C GLU A 158 -1.05 -2.83 0.30
N GLN A 159 -2.15 -2.10 0.12
CA GLN A 159 -3.34 -2.58 -0.60
C GLN A 159 -3.43 -1.79 -1.92
N ASN A 160 -4.30 -2.21 -2.86
CA ASN A 160 -4.49 -1.54 -4.16
C ASN A 160 -3.31 -1.62 -5.15
N VAL A 161 -2.48 -2.66 -5.03
CA VAL A 161 -1.42 -2.99 -6.01
C VAL A 161 -1.51 -4.43 -6.50
N GLU A 162 -1.47 -5.41 -5.61
CA GLU A 162 -1.63 -6.84 -5.94
C GLU A 162 -2.73 -7.46 -5.06
N ASP A 163 -3.60 -8.28 -5.66
CA ASP A 163 -4.73 -8.96 -5.00
C ASP A 163 -4.48 -10.48 -4.81
N THR A 164 -3.22 -10.90 -4.76
CA THR A 164 -2.79 -12.31 -4.66
C THR A 164 -2.43 -12.69 -3.22
N ILE A 165 -2.81 -13.90 -2.79
CA ILE A 165 -2.43 -14.42 -1.47
C ILE A 165 -0.92 -14.60 -1.42
N TRP A 166 -0.28 -14.07 -0.37
CA TRP A 166 1.16 -14.13 -0.18
C TRP A 166 1.64 -15.56 0.11
N PRO A 167 2.85 -15.94 -0.32
CA PRO A 167 3.48 -17.19 0.08
C PRO A 167 3.54 -17.38 1.59
N THR A 168 3.39 -18.62 2.07
CA THR A 168 3.45 -18.97 3.49
C THR A 168 4.73 -18.44 4.15
N GLY A 169 4.57 -17.58 5.16
CA GLY A 169 5.68 -16.97 5.90
C GLY A 169 6.16 -15.62 5.36
N GLN A 170 5.68 -15.17 4.20
CA GLN A 170 5.91 -13.81 3.72
C GLN A 170 5.10 -12.80 4.53
N ARG A 171 5.69 -11.62 4.79
CA ARG A 171 5.19 -10.57 5.70
C ARG A 171 5.10 -9.18 5.05
N TYR A 172 5.37 -9.12 3.74
CA TYR A 172 5.45 -7.92 2.92
C TYR A 172 4.72 -8.15 1.58
N SER A 173 4.22 -7.10 0.92
CA SER A 173 3.66 -7.17 -0.44
C SER A 173 4.78 -7.21 -1.47
N ARG A 174 5.66 -6.20 -1.46
CA ARG A 174 6.77 -6.05 -2.42
C ARG A 174 8.09 -5.77 -1.70
N ARG A 175 9.18 -6.17 -2.37
CA ARG A 175 10.57 -5.85 -2.01
C ARG A 175 11.17 -4.92 -3.05
N LEU A 176 11.30 -3.64 -2.71
CA LEU A 176 11.87 -2.62 -3.60
C LEU A 176 13.39 -2.62 -3.47
N LYS A 177 14.11 -2.51 -4.59
CA LYS A 177 15.58 -2.43 -4.60
C LYS A 177 16.05 -1.06 -4.14
N VAL A 178 17.26 -1.02 -3.58
CA VAL A 178 17.89 0.22 -3.12
C VAL A 178 19.26 0.40 -3.77
N LYS A 179 19.52 1.64 -4.18
CA LYS A 179 20.87 2.14 -4.48
C LYS A 179 21.23 3.15 -3.41
N GLN A 180 22.28 2.88 -2.64
CA GLN A 180 22.75 3.81 -1.62
C GLN A 180 24.26 4.09 -1.71
N ASN A 181 24.66 5.21 -1.12
CA ASN A 181 26.04 5.60 -0.86
C ASN A 181 26.09 6.41 0.46
N SER A 182 27.23 6.98 0.81
CA SER A 182 27.42 7.74 2.07
C SER A 182 26.56 9.00 2.24
N THR A 183 25.87 9.47 1.18
CA THR A 183 25.05 10.68 1.20
C THR A 183 23.63 10.49 0.66
N SER A 184 23.27 9.30 0.20
CA SER A 184 22.03 9.05 -0.53
C SER A 184 21.49 7.63 -0.31
N TYR A 185 20.19 7.53 -0.06
CA TYR A 185 19.40 6.31 -0.01
C TYR A 185 18.27 6.41 -1.04
N PHE A 186 18.45 5.76 -2.19
CA PHE A 186 17.51 5.82 -3.30
C PHE A 186 16.77 4.50 -3.46
N VAL A 187 15.46 4.49 -3.22
CA VAL A 187 14.58 3.37 -3.52
C VAL A 187 14.30 3.39 -5.03
N GLU A 188 14.59 2.28 -5.70
CA GLU A 188 14.41 2.15 -7.14
C GLU A 188 12.94 1.95 -7.53
N LYS A 189 12.57 2.46 -8.71
CA LYS A 189 11.24 2.27 -9.29
C LYS A 189 10.90 0.79 -9.48
N TRP A 190 9.65 0.43 -9.27
CA TRP A 190 9.12 -0.91 -9.58
C TRP A 190 8.55 -0.99 -11.00
N TYR A 191 7.64 -0.08 -11.33
CA TYR A 191 7.11 0.10 -12.69
C TYR A 191 8.01 1.02 -13.53
N ASP A 192 7.82 0.99 -14.86
CA ASP A 192 8.60 1.86 -15.74
C ASP A 192 8.18 3.33 -15.64
N GLU A 193 6.88 3.57 -15.47
CA GLU A 193 6.23 4.86 -15.26
C GLU A 193 5.70 4.93 -13.81
N GLU A 194 6.55 5.37 -12.88
CA GLU A 194 6.17 5.77 -11.52
C GLU A 194 7.16 6.81 -10.98
N HIS A 195 6.75 7.59 -9.98
CA HIS A 195 7.65 8.51 -9.27
C HIS A 195 7.37 8.46 -7.77
N LEU A 196 8.31 7.89 -7.02
CA LEU A 196 8.31 7.88 -5.57
C LEU A 196 8.83 9.23 -5.05
N LEU A 197 7.98 10.00 -4.37
CA LEU A 197 8.36 11.28 -3.76
C LEU A 197 9.39 11.07 -2.65
N GLY A 198 9.20 10.01 -1.87
CA GLY A 198 10.03 9.66 -0.72
C GLY A 198 9.20 8.99 0.36
N TRP A 199 9.48 9.29 1.62
CA TRP A 199 8.75 8.73 2.75
C TRP A 199 8.52 9.72 3.90
N ALA A 200 7.49 9.45 4.67
CA ALA A 200 7.10 10.19 5.86
C ALA A 200 7.19 9.28 7.11
N THR A 201 7.88 9.71 8.16
CA THR A 201 8.13 8.92 9.37
C THR A 201 7.54 9.62 10.60
N VAL A 202 6.77 8.88 11.41
CA VAL A 202 6.22 9.37 12.67
C VAL A 202 7.34 9.52 13.70
N ASP A 203 7.41 10.68 14.34
CA ASP A 203 8.38 11.00 15.39
C ASP A 203 7.66 11.20 16.73
N LEU A 204 7.44 10.09 17.44
CA LEU A 204 6.80 10.08 18.77
C LEU A 204 7.64 10.76 19.86
N ALA A 205 8.91 11.12 19.59
CA ALA A 205 9.73 11.90 20.51
C ALA A 205 9.52 13.42 20.34
N LYS A 206 8.85 13.84 19.26
CA LYS A 206 8.66 15.25 18.87
C LYS A 206 7.17 15.62 18.85
N PRO A 207 6.57 15.91 20.03
CA PRO A 207 5.22 16.44 20.11
C PRO A 207 5.13 17.82 19.45
N VAL A 208 4.00 18.10 18.81
CA VAL A 208 3.71 19.35 18.11
C VAL A 208 2.53 20.04 18.77
N VAL A 209 2.73 21.31 19.16
CA VAL A 209 1.63 22.16 19.63
C VAL A 209 1.05 22.89 18.42
N LEU A 210 -0.15 22.47 17.98
CA LEU A 210 -0.89 23.19 16.96
C LEU A 210 -1.44 24.49 17.56
N ASN A 211 -0.85 25.61 17.18
CA ASN A 211 -1.42 26.92 17.50
C ASN A 211 -2.74 27.08 16.75
N SER A 212 -3.85 27.23 17.48
CA SER A 212 -5.17 27.47 16.91
C SER A 212 -5.25 28.89 16.32
N THR A 213 -4.78 29.08 15.09
CA THR A 213 -5.23 30.19 14.25
C THR A 213 -6.72 30.00 14.02
N THR A 214 -7.53 30.82 14.69
CA THR A 214 -8.98 30.86 14.50
C THR A 214 -9.30 31.31 13.07
N SER A 215 -9.44 30.35 12.16
CA SER A 215 -10.05 30.57 10.86
C SER A 215 -11.56 30.75 11.06
N THR A 216 -11.97 31.99 11.28
CA THR A 216 -13.39 32.38 11.21
C THR A 216 -13.86 32.30 9.76
N LEU A 217 -14.17 31.09 9.29
CA LEU A 217 -14.97 30.89 8.09
C LEU A 217 -16.45 31.17 8.44
N PRO A 218 -17.13 32.10 7.75
CA PRO A 218 -18.55 32.31 7.96
C PRO A 218 -19.33 31.08 7.49
N SER A 219 -20.32 30.67 8.26
CA SER A 219 -21.18 29.53 7.91
C SER A 219 -22.09 29.89 6.73
N THR A 220 -21.78 29.39 5.54
CA THR A 220 -22.76 29.30 4.44
C THR A 220 -22.75 27.89 3.85
N SER A 221 -23.75 27.10 4.23
CA SER A 221 -24.05 25.84 3.55
C SER A 221 -24.48 26.15 2.11
N VAL A 222 -23.71 25.67 1.13
CA VAL A 222 -24.20 25.45 -0.24
C VAL A 222 -23.79 24.05 -0.64
N VAL A 223 -24.78 23.15 -0.72
CA VAL A 223 -24.60 21.84 -1.32
C VAL A 223 -24.49 22.05 -2.83
N LEU A 224 -23.32 21.79 -3.41
CA LEU A 224 -23.16 21.69 -4.86
C LEU A 224 -22.75 20.26 -5.23
N SER A 225 -23.75 19.45 -5.51
CA SER A 225 -23.57 18.14 -6.14
C SER A 225 -23.08 18.34 -7.58
N ILE A 226 -21.79 18.22 -7.82
CA ILE A 226 -21.24 18.13 -9.19
C ILE A 226 -20.95 16.67 -9.52
N VAL A 227 -21.64 16.18 -10.55
CA VAL A 227 -21.47 14.83 -11.11
C VAL A 227 -20.13 14.76 -11.84
N GLY A 228 -19.08 14.32 -11.14
CA GLY A 228 -17.77 14.02 -11.72
C GLY A 228 -17.72 12.60 -12.28
N ILE A 229 -18.09 12.42 -13.56
CA ILE A 229 -17.94 11.12 -14.24
C ILE A 229 -16.45 10.89 -14.57
N SER A 230 -15.85 9.97 -13.82
CA SER A 230 -14.91 8.95 -14.32
C SER A 230 -13.65 9.39 -15.08
N ALA A 231 -12.65 9.89 -14.36
CA ALA A 231 -11.24 9.71 -14.76
C ALA A 231 -10.65 8.43 -14.14
N ALA A 232 -10.80 8.24 -12.82
CA ALA A 232 -10.29 7.07 -12.10
C ALA A 232 -10.87 5.72 -12.59
N VAL A 233 -12.17 5.70 -12.91
CA VAL A 233 -12.87 4.48 -13.39
C VAL A 233 -12.30 4.00 -14.73
N VAL A 234 -11.87 4.90 -15.60
CA VAL A 234 -11.25 4.54 -16.89
C VAL A 234 -9.87 3.90 -16.66
N PHE A 235 -9.07 4.45 -15.74
CA PHE A 235 -7.71 3.97 -15.50
C PHE A 235 -7.63 2.61 -14.80
N VAL A 236 -8.51 2.29 -13.85
CA VAL A 236 -8.55 0.93 -13.23
C VAL A 236 -8.86 -0.15 -14.28
N VAL A 237 -9.77 0.13 -15.22
CA VAL A 237 -10.10 -0.78 -16.33
C VAL A 237 -8.96 -0.87 -17.36
N LEU A 238 -8.22 0.22 -17.60
CA LEU A 238 -7.03 0.21 -18.46
C LEU A 238 -5.83 -0.51 -17.81
N ARG A 239 -5.66 -0.45 -16.48
CA ARG A 239 -4.65 -1.18 -15.71
C ARG A 239 -4.81 -2.69 -15.91
N LYS A 240 -6.04 -3.20 -15.78
CA LYS A 240 -6.41 -4.60 -16.08
C LYS A 240 -5.96 -5.02 -17.49
N ARG A 241 -6.26 -4.21 -18.52
CA ARG A 241 -5.84 -4.52 -19.91
C ARG A 241 -4.32 -4.48 -20.13
N ARG A 242 -3.58 -3.55 -19.54
CA ARG A 242 -2.11 -3.46 -19.76
C ARG A 242 -1.38 -4.66 -19.17
N HIS A 243 -1.80 -5.16 -18.01
CA HIS A 243 -1.15 -6.31 -17.37
C HIS A 243 -1.43 -7.64 -18.08
N ASP A 244 -2.64 -7.82 -18.64
CA ASP A 244 -3.00 -9.01 -19.44
C ASP A 244 -2.08 -9.17 -20.68
N TYR A 245 -1.72 -8.06 -21.35
CA TYR A 245 -0.79 -8.10 -22.50
C TYR A 245 0.67 -8.40 -22.11
N ALA A 246 1.09 -8.08 -20.88
CA ALA A 246 2.44 -8.34 -20.41
C ALA A 246 2.69 -9.81 -20.05
N LEU A 247 1.64 -10.53 -19.64
CA LEU A 247 1.68 -11.97 -19.33
C LEU A 247 1.49 -12.87 -20.57
N MET A 248 1.32 -12.30 -21.76
CA MET A 248 1.10 -13.00 -23.04
C MET A 248 2.25 -12.81 -24.06
N ARG A 249 3.45 -12.46 -23.60
CA ARG A 249 4.68 -12.37 -24.42
C ARG A 249 5.82 -13.19 -23.85
#